data_AF-A0A957UME1-F1
#
_entry.id   AF-A0A957UME1-F1
#
_cell.length_a   1.000
_cell.length_b   1.000
_cell.length_c   1.000
_cell.angle_alpha   90.00
_cell.angle_beta   90.00
_cell.angle_gamma   90.00
#
_symmetry.space_group_name_H-M   'P 1'
#
loop_
_entity.id
_entity.type
_entity.pdbx_description
1 polymer ?
#
loop_
_entity_poly.entity_id
_entity_poly.type
_entity_poly.pdbx_seq_one_letter_code
_entity_poly.pdbx_strand_id
1 'polypeptide(L)'
;MSSMLITANEADISAVFLEKVAENGGPAVECSFRARPGFNVGEVAFQLGGGGHPPASGCTIQGTIEEVAPRVVELLKQARRKGLATSQPAS
;
A
#
# COMPACT_ATOMS: atom_id res chain seq x y z
N MET A 1 7.39 34.47 -13.44
CA MET A 1 7.85 34.03 -12.10
C MET A 1 6.69 33.25 -11.47
N SER A 2 6.59 31.98 -11.80
CA SER A 2 7.11 30.89 -10.95
C SER A 2 6.01 30.36 -10.03
N SER A 3 5.11 29.56 -10.58
CA SER A 3 4.56 28.40 -9.86
C SER A 3 3.85 27.46 -10.83
N MET A 4 4.57 27.06 -11.88
CA MET A 4 4.26 25.85 -12.65
C MET A 4 5.28 24.79 -12.24
N LEU A 5 5.40 24.56 -10.92
CA LEU A 5 6.24 23.53 -10.34
C LEU A 5 5.33 22.36 -9.97
N ILE A 6 5.06 21.57 -10.99
CA ILE A 6 5.01 20.10 -10.97
C ILE A 6 4.64 19.50 -9.60
N THR A 7 3.34 19.40 -9.36
CA THR A 7 2.78 18.57 -8.31
C THR A 7 3.09 17.12 -8.66
N ALA A 8 4.18 16.57 -8.15
CA ALA A 8 4.31 15.12 -8.05
C ALA A 8 3.30 14.62 -7.00
N ASN A 9 2.02 14.59 -7.36
CA ASN A 9 0.92 14.13 -6.51
C ASN A 9 -0.02 13.19 -7.29
N GLU A 10 0.55 12.26 -8.04
CA GLU A 10 -0.17 11.38 -8.96
C GLU A 10 -0.39 9.95 -8.43
N ALA A 11 0.16 9.59 -7.26
CA ALA A 11 -0.02 8.28 -6.69
C ALA A 11 -1.29 8.22 -5.82
N ASP A 12 -2.25 7.40 -6.22
CA ASP A 12 -3.43 7.06 -5.42
C ASP A 12 -3.05 6.33 -4.12
N ILE A 13 -2.04 5.45 -4.23
CA ILE A 13 -1.52 4.59 -3.17
C ILE A 13 0.00 4.47 -3.35
N SER A 14 0.76 4.54 -2.24
CA SER A 14 2.20 4.28 -2.22
C SER A 14 2.55 3.18 -1.22
N ALA A 15 3.55 2.37 -1.53
CA ALA A 15 4.08 1.33 -0.66
C ALA A 15 5.60 1.42 -0.55
N VAL A 16 6.12 1.19 0.65
CA VAL A 16 7.55 1.03 0.92
C VAL A 16 7.77 -0.38 1.45
N PHE A 17 8.77 -1.06 0.91
CA PHE A 17 9.20 -2.40 1.31
C PHE A 17 10.58 -2.30 1.96
N LEU A 18 10.72 -2.87 3.16
CA LEU A 18 11.97 -2.92 3.89
C LEU A 18 12.28 -4.37 4.25
N GLU A 19 13.36 -4.90 3.67
CA GLU A 19 13.86 -6.24 4.00
C GLU A 19 14.45 -6.25 5.42
N LYS A 20 14.12 -7.31 6.16
CA LYS A 20 14.54 -7.55 7.54
C LYS A 20 14.75 -9.05 7.75
N VAL A 21 15.40 -9.39 8.85
CA VAL A 21 15.49 -10.77 9.32
C VAL A 21 14.41 -10.97 10.37
N ALA A 22 13.55 -11.96 10.18
CA ALA A 22 12.54 -12.35 11.16
C ALA A 22 13.18 -12.96 12.40
N GLU A 23 12.41 -13.06 13.48
CA GLU A 23 12.88 -13.63 14.76
C GLU A 23 13.35 -15.08 14.64
N ASN A 24 12.86 -15.81 13.63
CA ASN A 24 13.27 -17.18 13.31
C ASN A 24 14.53 -17.27 12.43
N GLY A 25 15.19 -16.14 12.12
CA GLY A 25 16.38 -16.07 11.27
C GLY A 25 16.09 -16.10 9.76
N GLY A 26 14.83 -16.19 9.34
CA GLY A 26 14.43 -16.16 7.92
C GLY A 26 14.24 -14.74 7.36
N PRO A 27 14.11 -14.59 6.03
CA PRO A 27 13.82 -13.29 5.42
C PRO A 27 12.39 -12.84 5.75
N ALA A 28 12.23 -11.53 5.95
CA ALA A 28 10.93 -10.89 6.09
C ALA A 28 10.95 -9.50 5.46
N VAL A 29 9.78 -9.00 5.10
CA VAL A 29 9.60 -7.68 4.51
C VAL A 29 8.55 -6.92 5.30
N GLU A 30 8.97 -5.80 5.89
CA GLU A 30 8.05 -4.82 6.44
C GLU A 30 7.50 -3.94 5.32
N CYS A 31 6.18 -3.88 5.23
CA CYS A 31 5.46 -3.13 4.23
C CYS A 31 4.74 -1.95 4.90
N SER A 32 5.01 -0.74 4.43
CA SER A 32 4.32 0.48 4.89
C SER A 32 3.52 1.10 3.75
N PHE A 33 2.25 1.40 4.01
CA PHE A 33 1.33 1.93 3.00
C PHE A 33 0.87 3.35 3.34
N ARG A 34 0.66 4.14 2.29
CA ARG A 34 -0.05 5.43 2.35
C ARG A 34 -1.04 5.50 1.20
N ALA A 35 -2.15 6.18 1.43
CA ALA A 35 -3.19 6.35 0.43
C ALA A 35 -3.75 7.78 0.47
N ARG A 36 -4.15 8.28 -0.70
CA ARG A 36 -4.95 9.49 -0.81
C ARG A 36 -6.37 9.21 -0.28
N PRO A 37 -7.10 10.25 0.21
CA PRO A 37 -8.50 10.10 0.57
C PRO A 37 -9.32 9.48 -0.57
N GLY A 38 -10.21 8.53 -0.22
CA GLY A 38 -10.99 7.74 -1.20
C GLY A 38 -10.43 6.34 -1.47
N PHE A 39 -9.21 6.04 -1.03
CA PHE A 39 -8.62 4.70 -1.09
C PHE A 39 -8.39 4.13 0.33
N ASN A 40 -8.51 2.82 0.48
CA ASN A 40 -8.37 2.13 1.77
C ASN A 40 -7.24 1.10 1.73
N VAL A 41 -6.05 1.47 2.25
CA VAL A 41 -4.93 0.53 2.41
C VAL A 41 -5.00 -0.26 3.72
N GLY A 42 -5.90 0.09 4.64
CA GLY A 42 -6.15 -0.67 5.86
C GLY A 42 -6.59 -2.10 5.56
N GLU A 43 -7.53 -2.28 4.63
CA GLU A 43 -7.97 -3.61 4.17
C GLU A 43 -6.82 -4.48 3.63
N VAL A 44 -5.89 -3.88 2.88
CA VAL A 44 -4.72 -4.59 2.34
C VAL A 44 -3.83 -5.07 3.47
N ALA A 45 -3.52 -4.19 4.43
CA ALA A 45 -2.72 -4.56 5.59
C ALA A 45 -3.38 -5.66 6.43
N PHE A 46 -4.69 -5.59 6.66
CA PHE A 46 -5.43 -6.63 7.39
C PHE A 46 -5.40 -8.00 6.68
N GLN A 47 -5.54 -8.05 5.35
CA GLN A 47 -5.44 -9.30 4.58
C GLN A 47 -4.05 -9.94 4.64
N LEU A 48 -3.02 -9.15 4.94
CA LEU A 48 -1.64 -9.58 5.06
C LEU A 48 -1.22 -9.82 6.51
N GLY A 49 -2.16 -9.81 7.46
CA GLY A 49 -1.90 -10.05 8.89
C GLY A 49 -1.36 -8.84 9.66
N GLY A 50 -1.38 -7.65 9.07
CA GLY A 50 -1.08 -6.38 9.74
C GLY A 50 -2.35 -5.61 10.11
N GLY A 51 -2.26 -4.28 10.08
CA GLY A 51 -3.38 -3.40 10.42
C GLY A 51 -3.07 -1.91 10.24
N GLY A 52 -4.02 -1.07 10.66
CA GLY A 52 -3.91 0.39 10.60
C GLY A 52 -5.19 1.04 10.10
N HIS A 53 -5.08 2.28 9.61
CA HIS A 53 -6.21 3.07 9.14
C HIS A 53 -6.23 3.17 7.60
N PRO A 54 -7.38 3.53 7.00
CA PRO A 54 -7.50 3.67 5.55
C PRO A 54 -6.41 4.53 4.87
N PRO A 55 -5.94 5.67 5.41
CA PRO A 55 -4.89 6.47 4.77
C PRO A 55 -3.46 5.97 5.04
N ALA A 56 -3.26 5.16 6.09
CA ALA A 56 -1.94 4.71 6.52
C ALA A 56 -2.03 3.40 7.32
N SER A 57 -1.35 2.37 6.83
CA SER A 57 -1.36 1.02 7.42
C SER A 57 -0.04 0.30 7.11
N GLY A 58 0.16 -0.87 7.70
CA GLY A 58 1.34 -1.67 7.42
C GLY A 58 1.22 -3.12 7.91
N CYS A 59 2.13 -3.96 7.43
CA CYS A 59 2.22 -5.37 7.77
C CYS A 59 3.66 -5.86 7.61
N THR A 60 4.02 -6.93 8.32
CA THR A 60 5.30 -7.62 8.12
C THR A 60 5.02 -9.02 7.62
N ILE A 61 5.63 -9.38 6.49
CA ILE A 61 5.37 -10.65 5.79
C ILE A 61 6.67 -11.45 5.76
N GLN A 62 6.60 -12.74 6.09
CA GLN A 62 7.74 -13.64 5.93
C GLN A 62 7.96 -13.95 4.45
N GLY A 63 9.23 -13.97 4.03
CA GLY A 63 9.64 -14.16 2.65
C GLY A 63 10.61 -13.09 2.17
N THR A 64 11.15 -13.31 0.99
CA THR A 64 12.03 -12.38 0.28
C THR A 64 11.23 -11.27 -0.40
N ILE A 65 11.89 -10.16 -0.76
CA ILE A 65 11.22 -9.07 -1.46
C ILE A 65 10.66 -9.50 -2.82
N GLU A 66 11.30 -10.46 -3.49
CA GLU A 66 10.87 -11.03 -4.77
C GLU A 66 9.54 -11.79 -4.65
N GLU A 67 9.31 -12.45 -3.51
CA GLU A 67 8.06 -13.17 -3.22
C GLU A 67 6.96 -12.23 -2.73
N VAL A 68 7.33 -11.27 -1.87
CA VAL A 68 6.38 -10.40 -1.17
C VAL A 68 5.87 -9.28 -2.08
N ALA A 69 6.75 -8.59 -2.80
CA ALA A 69 6.39 -7.39 -3.55
C ALA A 69 5.29 -7.63 -4.60
N PRO A 70 5.36 -8.69 -5.45
CA PRO A 70 4.31 -8.95 -6.44
C PRO A 70 2.93 -9.19 -5.81
N ARG A 71 2.88 -9.94 -4.71
CA ARG A 71 1.64 -10.22 -3.97
C ARG A 71 1.02 -8.95 -3.41
N VAL A 72 1.84 -8.10 -2.78
CA VAL A 72 1.38 -6.84 -2.20
C VAL A 72 0.92 -5.86 -3.29
N VAL A 73 1.67 -5.74 -4.38
CA VAL A 73 1.31 -4.88 -5.53
C VAL A 73 -0.04 -5.25 -6.12
N GLU A 74 -0.35 -6.55 -6.28
CA GLU A 74 -1.65 -6.96 -6.80
C GLU A 74 -2.82 -6.61 -5.87
N LEU A 75 -2.64 -6.74 -4.55
CA LEU A 75 -3.65 -6.32 -3.57
C LEU A 75 -3.87 -4.80 -3.58
N LEU A 76 -2.79 -4.02 -3.69
CA LEU A 76 -2.90 -2.56 -3.78
C LEU A 76 -3.60 -2.13 -5.08
N LYS A 77 -3.36 -2.80 -6.21
CA LYS A 77 -4.10 -2.57 -7.45
C LYS A 77 -5.60 -2.89 -7.29
N GLN A 78 -5.95 -3.95 -6.58
CA GLN A 78 -7.35 -4.27 -6.27
C GLN A 78 -7.99 -3.20 -5.39
N ALA A 79 -7.32 -2.78 -4.33
CA ALA A 79 -7.80 -1.71 -3.44
C ALA A 79 -7.99 -0.38 -4.20
N ARG A 80 -7.08 -0.05 -5.12
CA ARG A 80 -7.22 1.09 -6.02
C ARG A 80 -8.46 0.99 -6.89
N ARG A 81 -8.69 -0.15 -7.56
CA ARG A 81 -9.89 -0.37 -8.38
C ARG A 81 -11.19 -0.22 -7.58
N LYS A 82 -11.21 -0.73 -6.35
CA LYS A 82 -12.35 -0.54 -5.43
C LYS A 82 -12.58 0.94 -5.13
N GLY A 83 -11.55 1.69 -4.75
CA GLY A 83 -11.67 3.13 -4.46
C GLY A 83 -12.11 3.99 -5.65
N LEU A 84 -11.76 3.60 -6.87
CA LEU A 84 -12.28 4.23 -8.09
C LEU A 84 -13.78 3.96 -8.29
N ALA A 85 -14.28 2.77 -7.93
CA ALA A 85 -15.70 2.44 -8.04
C ALA A 85 -16.56 3.20 -7.00
N THR A 86 -15.99 3.56 -5.85
CA THR A 86 -16.69 4.31 -4.79
C THR A 86 -16.70 5.82 -4.99
N SER A 87 -15.87 6.36 -5.89
CA SER A 87 -15.71 7.81 -6.12
C SER A 87 -16.50 8.36 -7.31
N GLN A 88 -17.29 7.52 -7.99
CA GLN A 88 -18.21 7.95 -9.05
C GLN A 88 -19.57 8.34 -8.42
N PRO A 89 -19.99 9.62 -8.43
CA PRO A 89 -21.35 9.96 -8.04
C PRO A 89 -22.32 9.33 -9.04
N ALA A 90 -23.41 8.75 -8.51
CA ALA A 90 -24.59 8.44 -9.28
C ALA A 90 -25.05 9.70 -10.05
N SER A 91 -25.54 9.45 -11.26
CA SER A 91 -26.02 10.43 -12.24
C SER A 91 -27.02 11.44 -11.68
#